data_AF-A2DK48-F1
#
_entry.id   AF-A2DK48-F1
#
_cell.length_a   1.000
_cell.length_b   1.000
_cell.length_c   1.000
_cell.angle_alpha   90.00
_cell.angle_beta   90.00
_cell.angle_gamma   90.00
#
_symmetry.space_group_name_H-M   'P 1'
#
loop_
_entity.id
_entity.type
_entity.pdbx_description
1 polymer ?
#
loop_
_entity_poly.entity_id
_entity_poly.type
_entity_poly.pdbx_seq_one_letter_code
_entity_poly.pdbx_strand_id
1 'polypeptide(L)' 'MAELLISHGANVNEKDKDGKAALHIAARKNRKEMAELLISHS' A
#
# COMPACT_ATOMS: atom_id res chain seq x y z
N MET A 1 -10.58 -4.44 -2.63
CA MET A 1 -9.58 -5.53 -2.60
C MET A 1 -8.41 -5.23 -1.69
N ALA A 2 -7.82 -4.03 -1.70
CA ALA A 2 -6.76 -3.66 -0.76
C ALA A 2 -7.16 -3.86 0.72
N GLU A 3 -8.33 -3.38 1.14
CA GLU A 3 -8.85 -3.56 2.51
C GLU A 3 -8.99 -5.03 2.90
N LEU A 4 -9.46 -5.89 1.98
CA LEU A 4 -9.60 -7.32 2.21
C LEU A 4 -8.24 -7.99 2.48
N LEU A 5 -7.20 -7.59 1.74
CA LEU A 5 -5.87 -8.14 1.94
C LEU A 5 -5.29 -7.69 3.29
N ILE A 6 -5.49 -6.42 3.65
CA ILE A 6 -5.06 -5.87 4.94
C ILE A 6 -5.79 -6.55 6.10
N SER A 7 -7.10 -6.79 5.97
CA SER A 7 -7.87 -7.50 7.00
C SER A 7 -7.44 -8.97 7.17
N HIS A 8 -6.82 -9.55 6.15
CA HIS A 8 -6.20 -10.88 6.20
C HIS A 8 -4.72 -10.85 6.62
N GLY A 9 -4.22 -9.71 7.12
CA GLY A 9 -2.87 -9.58 7.66
C GLY A 9 -1.78 -9.26 6.63
N ALA A 10 -2.14 -8.79 5.43
CA ALA A 10 -1.15 -8.32 4.47
C ALA A 10 -0.38 -7.11 5.03
N ASN A 11 0.95 -7.22 5.06
CA ASN A 11 1.81 -6.12 5.49
C ASN A 11 2.02 -5.12 4.33
N VAL A 12 1.44 -3.92 4.47
CA VAL A 12 1.52 -2.84 3.47
C VAL A 12 2.89 -2.13 3.43
N ASN A 13 3.71 -2.36 4.45
CA ASN A 13 5.05 -1.77 4.59
C ASN A 13 6.15 -2.66 4.01
N GLU A 14 5.84 -3.89 3.57
CA GLU A 14 6.79 -4.74 2.86
C GLU A 14 7.31 -4.03 1.61
N LYS A 15 8.61 -4.23 1.35
CA LYS A 15 9.29 -3.65 0.21
C LYS A 15 9.46 -4.70 -0.88
N ASP A 16 9.22 -4.31 -2.12
CA ASP A 16 9.57 -5.14 -3.27
C ASP A 16 11.11 -5.25 -3.45
N LYS A 17 11.55 -5.95 -4.50
CA LYS A 17 12.97 -6.13 -4.82
C LYS A 17 13.71 -4.81 -5.12
N ASP A 18 12.98 -3.73 -5.43
CA ASP A 18 13.53 -2.40 -5.66
C ASP A 18 13.51 -1.54 -4.37
N GLY A 19 13.10 -2.10 -3.22
CA GLY A 19 12.96 -1.35 -1.97
C GLY A 19 11.69 -0.51 -1.88
N LYS A 20 10.73 -0.68 -2.79
CA LYS A 20 9.51 0.13 -2.85
C LYS A 20 8.38 -0.54 -2.08
N ALA A 21 7.86 0.18 -1.09
CA ALA A 21 6.59 -0.16 -0.42
C ALA A 21 5.37 0.19 -1.28
N ALA A 22 4.20 -0.35 -0.90
CA ALA A 22 2.93 -0.11 -1.58
C ALA A 22 2.61 1.40 -1.77
N LEU A 23 3.00 2.24 -0.81
CA LEU A 23 2.80 3.70 -0.89
C LEU A 23 3.59 4.35 -2.03
N HIS A 24 4.81 3.91 -2.32
CA HIS A 24 5.61 4.41 -3.44
C HIS A 24 4.92 4.12 -4.78
N ILE A 25 4.34 2.92 -4.91
CA ILE A 25 3.60 2.51 -6.09
C ILE A 25 2.33 3.39 -6.26
N ALA A 26 1.59 3.63 -5.17
CA ALA A 26 0.39 4.46 -5.17
C ALA A 26 0.70 5.92 -5.58
N ALA A 27 1.76 6.51 -5.03
CA ALA A 27 2.23 7.85 -5.37
C ALA A 27 2.64 7.96 -6.85
N ARG A 28 3.46 7.01 -7.36
CA ARG A 28 3.88 6.97 -8.77
C ARG A 28 2.71 6.86 -9.75
N LYS A 29 1.62 6.22 -9.32
CA LYS A 29 0.41 6.01 -10.12
C LYS A 29 -0.67 7.09 -9.89
N ASN A 30 -0.36 8.13 -9.10
CA ASN A 30 -1.29 9.19 -8.72
C ASN A 30 -2.62 8.65 -8.15
N ARG A 31 -2.55 7.59 -7.36
CA ARG A 31 -3.72 6.90 -6.78
C ARG A 31 -3.95 7.42 -5.36
N LYS A 32 -4.54 8.61 -5.25
CA LYS A 32 -4.79 9.30 -3.97
C LYS A 32 -5.54 8.43 -2.96
N GLU A 33 -6.69 7.88 -3.35
CA GLU A 33 -7.52 7.04 -2.47
C GLU A 33 -6.76 5.80 -1.96
N MET A 34 -5.93 5.18 -2.81
CA MET A 34 -5.10 4.05 -2.40
C MET A 34 -4.01 4.50 -1.41
N ALA A 35 -3.41 5.68 -1.63
CA ALA A 35 -2.43 6.22 -0.71
C ALA A 35 -3.05 6.53 0.67
N GLU A 36 -4.25 7.11 0.71
CA GLU A 36 -4.99 7.36 1.95
C GLU A 36 -5.35 6.07 2.68
N LEU A 37 -5.81 5.05 1.94
CA LEU A 37 -6.10 3.73 2.49
C LEU A 37 -4.84 3.08 3.08
N LEU A 38 -3.71 3.14 2.36
CA LEU A 38 -2.45 2.59 2.83
C LEU A 38 -1.93 3.33 4.06
N ILE A 39 -2.01 4.66 4.11
CA ILE A 39 -1.62 5.47 5.28
C ILE A 39 -2.50 5.16 6.50
N SER A 40 -3.78 4.89 6.29
CA SER A 40 -4.68 4.54 7.39
C SER A 40 -4.42 3.16 7.99
N HIS A 41 -3.67 2.29 7.28
CA HIS A 41 -3.40 0.91 7.66
C HIS A 41 -1.90 0.57 7.73
N SER A 42 -1.02 1.57 7.64
CA SER A 42 0.45 1.44 7.71
C SER A 42 0.99 1.49 9.12
#